data_AF-A0A6P4B189-F1
#
_entry.id   AF-A0A6P4B189-F1
#
_cell.length_a   1.000
_cell.length_b   1.000
_cell.length_c   1.000
_cell.angle_alpha   90.00
_cell.angle_beta   90.00
_cell.angle_gamma   90.00
#
_symmetry.space_group_name_H-M   'P 1'
#
loop_
_entity.id
_entity.type
_entity.pdbx_description
1 polymer ?
#
loop_
_entity_poly.entity_id
_entity_poly.type
_entity_poly.pdbx_seq_one_letter_code
_entity_poly.pdbx_strand_id
1 'polypeptide(L)'
;MAVHNLCLILKNHLDDSQFLLLKQPRPPKFGDDEYDSYVDSDLWDLPSTQLNNRQGDSQPRIAFASEEESYLENIDLRKFDVDSALNRILGQVGFGTADEGEWKFWKHVEEAEFGPGPPVHTVFIVGSRAANQNSQVGLIPKLEDANSESYKWMSVRSCLDWLLEVKPNNDRVGPLVVTGLLNDSLQSRERKALCDLKYQEYPPGVTLVPMRSRTAKPFDTTNLVVFAPDKASDYSENINFVAHGDALIVDPGCCSQFHKELKSIIDTLPKKLVVFLTHHHRDHVDGLSVVQQCHPDATLLAHENTMRRIGKGDWSLGYTPISGSEDICIGGQRLSVIFAPGHTDGHLALLHVSTHSLIVGDHCVGQGSAVLDITSGGNMTEYFKSTYNFMDLSPHILIPMHGRVNLWPKHMLCAYLKNRRSRETSILKAIENGAQTLFDIVANVYSEVDHRFWIPAASNVRLHVDHLAQQDKLPKGFSLDTFNCSLVPFTDEVGKFEPHRGKLTL
;
A
#
# COMPACT_ATOMS: atom_id res chain seq x y z
N MET A 1 -6.20 -15.02 14.28
CA MET A 1 -5.76 -16.19 13.49
C MET A 1 -5.21 -15.69 12.18
N ALA A 2 -4.09 -16.22 11.69
CA ALA A 2 -3.50 -15.83 10.42
C ALA A 2 -4.39 -16.27 9.23
N VAL A 3 -4.35 -15.50 8.15
CA VAL A 3 -4.96 -15.87 6.86
C VAL A 3 -3.93 -16.66 6.07
N HIS A 4 -4.33 -17.83 5.57
CA HIS A 4 -3.48 -18.67 4.73
C HIS A 4 -4.04 -18.66 3.31
N ASN A 5 -3.15 -18.50 2.34
CA ASN A 5 -3.45 -18.54 0.91
C ASN A 5 -2.65 -19.66 0.25
N LEU A 6 -3.24 -20.26 -0.77
CA LEU A 6 -2.55 -21.13 -1.71
C LEU A 6 -2.40 -20.39 -3.03
N CYS A 7 -1.18 -20.39 -3.55
CA CYS A 7 -0.81 -19.83 -4.85
C CYS A 7 -0.25 -20.93 -5.74
N LEU A 8 -0.68 -21.00 -6.99
CA LEU A 8 -0.23 -22.02 -7.94
C LEU A 8 0.64 -21.41 -9.04
N ILE A 9 1.86 -21.95 -9.19
CA ILE A 9 2.74 -21.72 -10.32
C ILE A 9 2.49 -22.84 -11.32
N LEU A 10 1.54 -22.64 -12.23
CA LEU A 10 1.22 -23.61 -13.25
C LEU A 10 2.16 -23.45 -14.44
N LYS A 11 3.02 -24.45 -14.65
CA LYS A 11 4.01 -24.49 -15.74
C LYS A 11 3.36 -24.91 -17.06
N ASN A 12 3.84 -24.31 -18.15
CA ASN A 12 3.43 -24.72 -19.49
C ASN A 12 4.16 -26.03 -19.86
N HIS A 13 3.39 -27.06 -20.20
CA HIS A 13 3.91 -28.37 -20.60
C HIS A 13 4.69 -28.37 -21.93
N LEU A 14 4.51 -27.33 -22.76
CA LEU A 14 5.19 -27.17 -24.06
C LEU A 14 6.41 -26.24 -23.97
N ASP A 15 6.49 -25.40 -22.95
CA ASP A 15 7.57 -24.44 -22.69
C ASP A 15 7.72 -24.24 -21.18
N ASP A 16 8.62 -25.00 -20.56
CA ASP A 16 8.82 -25.00 -19.10
C ASP A 16 9.33 -23.66 -18.53
N SER A 17 9.78 -22.74 -19.41
CA SER A 17 10.15 -21.37 -19.07
C SER A 17 8.93 -20.49 -18.76
N GLN A 18 7.74 -20.90 -19.21
CA GLN A 18 6.50 -20.15 -19.04
C GLN A 18 5.64 -20.67 -17.88
N PHE A 19 4.87 -19.75 -17.31
CA PHE A 19 3.85 -20.02 -16.30
C PHE A 19 2.60 -19.19 -16.56
N LEU A 20 1.48 -19.66 -16.04
CA LEU A 20 0.18 -19.02 -16.25
C LEU A 20 -0.04 -17.89 -15.24
N LEU A 21 -0.48 -16.73 -15.75
CA LEU A 21 -1.04 -15.64 -14.97
C LEU A 21 -2.54 -15.52 -15.21
N LEU A 22 -3.28 -15.17 -14.16
CA LEU A 22 -4.70 -14.85 -14.21
C LEU A 22 -4.91 -13.34 -14.13
N LYS A 23 -5.88 -12.87 -14.93
CA LYS A 23 -6.39 -11.51 -14.81
C LYS A 23 -7.11 -11.33 -13.47
N GLN A 24 -6.68 -10.37 -12.69
CA GLN A 24 -7.27 -10.08 -11.39
C GLN A 24 -8.56 -9.26 -11.58
N PRO A 25 -9.62 -9.57 -10.82
CA PRO A 25 -10.86 -8.83 -10.91
C PRO A 25 -10.65 -7.39 -10.44
N ARG A 26 -11.15 -6.43 -11.23
CA ARG A 26 -11.19 -5.03 -10.81
C ARG A 26 -12.15 -4.85 -9.63
N PRO A 27 -11.88 -3.88 -8.73
CA PRO A 27 -12.85 -3.47 -7.73
C PRO A 27 -14.18 -3.01 -8.36
N PRO A 28 -15.30 -3.09 -7.62
CA PRO A 28 -16.58 -2.61 -8.10
C PRO A 28 -16.56 -1.12 -8.43
N LYS A 29 -17.33 -0.77 -9.47
CA LYS A 29 -17.60 0.63 -9.86
C LYS A 29 -18.32 1.39 -8.75
N PHE A 30 -18.14 2.70 -8.74
CA PHE A 30 -18.74 3.60 -7.76
C PHE A 30 -20.18 3.99 -8.10
N GLY A 31 -20.61 3.82 -9.35
CA GLY A 31 -21.90 4.31 -9.83
C GLY A 31 -21.91 5.83 -9.99
N ASP A 32 -20.75 6.41 -10.32
CA ASP A 32 -20.51 7.84 -10.49
C ASP A 32 -19.66 8.02 -11.74
N ASP A 33 -20.19 8.71 -12.75
CA ASP A 33 -19.56 8.80 -14.08
C ASP A 33 -18.18 9.48 -14.04
N GLU A 34 -17.96 10.42 -13.11
CA GLU A 34 -16.66 11.06 -12.93
C GLU A 34 -15.64 10.03 -12.45
N TYR A 35 -15.95 9.31 -11.37
CA TYR A 35 -15.03 8.36 -10.76
C TYR A 35 -14.85 7.07 -11.58
N ASP A 36 -15.91 6.60 -12.22
CA ASP A 36 -15.90 5.40 -13.06
C ASP A 36 -15.18 5.63 -14.40
N SER A 37 -14.86 6.88 -14.74
CA SER A 37 -13.98 7.22 -15.87
C SER A 37 -12.49 6.94 -15.58
N TYR A 38 -12.08 6.93 -14.31
CA TYR A 38 -10.71 6.63 -13.90
C TYR A 38 -10.51 5.11 -13.76
N VAL A 39 -10.08 4.48 -14.86
CA VAL A 39 -9.90 3.02 -14.92
C VAL A 39 -8.43 2.65 -14.74
N ASP A 40 -8.17 1.76 -13.77
CA ASP A 40 -6.89 1.10 -13.59
C ASP A 40 -6.63 0.06 -14.69
N SER A 41 -5.38 -0.03 -15.14
CA SER A 41 -4.93 -1.05 -16.10
C SER A 41 -5.13 -2.47 -15.57
N ASP A 42 -5.24 -3.42 -16.49
CA ASP A 42 -5.35 -4.83 -16.14
C ASP A 42 -4.18 -5.27 -15.27
N LEU A 43 -4.48 -6.05 -14.23
CA LEU A 43 -3.50 -6.65 -13.34
C LEU A 43 -3.50 -8.15 -13.57
N TRP A 44 -2.32 -8.72 -13.78
CA TRP A 44 -2.10 -10.14 -14.01
C TRP A 44 -1.22 -10.68 -12.89
N ASP A 45 -1.65 -11.72 -12.21
CA ASP A 45 -0.89 -12.32 -11.11
C ASP A 45 -1.03 -13.84 -11.11
N LEU A 46 -0.23 -14.51 -10.28
CA LEU A 46 -0.35 -15.95 -10.11
C LEU A 46 -1.76 -16.31 -9.58
N PRO A 47 -2.38 -17.37 -10.09
CA PRO A 47 -3.67 -17.83 -9.59
C PRO A 47 -3.55 -18.23 -8.12
N SER A 48 -4.47 -17.73 -7.30
CA SER A 48 -4.47 -17.97 -5.86
C SER A 48 -5.87 -18.05 -5.26
N THR A 49 -5.95 -18.65 -4.08
CA THR A 49 -7.19 -18.75 -3.30
C THR A 49 -6.88 -18.90 -1.82
N GLN A 50 -7.88 -18.66 -0.96
CA GLN A 50 -7.75 -18.90 0.48
C GLN A 50 -7.57 -20.40 0.76
N LEU A 51 -6.58 -20.72 1.59
CA LEU A 51 -6.29 -22.06 2.08
C LEU A 51 -6.98 -22.28 3.43
N ASN A 52 -8.01 -23.13 3.43
CA ASN A 52 -8.82 -23.39 4.61
C ASN A 52 -8.27 -24.56 5.42
N ASN A 53 -8.56 -24.54 6.73
CA ASN A 53 -8.26 -25.67 7.61
C ASN A 53 -9.02 -26.92 7.16
N ARG A 54 -8.39 -28.07 7.30
CA ARG A 54 -8.97 -29.37 6.99
C ARG A 54 -10.11 -29.68 7.97
N GLN A 55 -11.23 -30.18 7.44
CA GLN A 55 -12.30 -30.76 8.25
C GLN A 55 -12.28 -32.29 8.12
N GLY A 56 -11.94 -32.99 9.21
CA GLY A 56 -11.94 -34.47 9.28
C GLY A 56 -10.62 -35.17 8.93
N ASP A 57 -10.59 -36.49 9.14
CA ASP A 57 -9.40 -37.39 9.08
C ASP A 57 -9.12 -37.99 7.69
N SER A 58 -9.59 -37.37 6.60
CA SER A 58 -9.17 -37.83 5.26
C SER A 58 -7.64 -37.71 5.13
N GLN A 59 -6.98 -38.55 4.33
CA GLN A 59 -5.58 -38.31 3.94
C GLN A 59 -5.55 -37.33 2.75
N PRO A 60 -4.53 -36.45 2.62
CA PRO A 60 -4.39 -35.62 1.41
C PRO A 60 -4.24 -36.56 0.21
N ARG A 61 -5.00 -36.31 -0.86
CA ARG A 61 -4.94 -37.18 -2.07
C ARG A 61 -3.73 -36.88 -2.92
N ILE A 62 -3.24 -35.65 -2.87
CA ILE A 62 -2.04 -35.23 -3.59
C ILE A 62 -0.81 -35.69 -2.80
N ALA A 63 -0.08 -36.63 -3.40
CA ALA A 63 1.26 -36.99 -2.94
C ALA A 63 2.22 -35.86 -3.31
N PHE A 64 2.74 -35.15 -2.32
CA PHE A 64 3.93 -34.32 -2.50
C PHE A 64 5.13 -35.22 -2.80
N ALA A 65 6.11 -34.72 -3.55
CA ALA A 65 7.19 -35.55 -4.09
C ALA A 65 8.08 -36.19 -3.02
N SER A 66 7.99 -35.77 -1.75
CA SER A 66 8.62 -36.46 -0.62
C SER A 66 7.86 -36.29 0.72
N GLU A 67 8.00 -37.23 1.65
CA GLU A 67 7.44 -37.13 3.02
C GLU A 67 8.16 -36.06 3.87
N GLU A 68 9.43 -35.78 3.58
CA GLU A 68 10.23 -34.72 4.21
C GLU A 68 9.76 -33.31 3.80
N GLU A 69 9.10 -33.15 2.64
CA GLU A 69 8.47 -31.90 2.19
C GLU A 69 7.26 -31.47 3.04
N SER A 70 6.71 -32.36 3.88
CA SER A 70 5.54 -32.06 4.73
C SER A 70 5.84 -31.21 5.97
N TYR A 71 7.13 -30.99 6.27
CA TYR A 71 7.64 -30.22 7.43
C TYR A 71 8.48 -28.99 7.05
N LEU A 72 8.43 -28.54 5.80
CA LEU A 72 9.30 -27.47 5.32
C LEU A 72 8.79 -26.08 5.73
N GLU A 73 9.71 -25.25 6.23
CA GLU A 73 9.55 -23.80 6.45
C GLU A 73 8.37 -23.40 7.36
N ASN A 74 8.28 -24.02 8.55
CA ASN A 74 7.37 -23.64 9.63
C ASN A 74 5.85 -23.81 9.36
N ILE A 75 5.45 -24.48 8.28
CA ILE A 75 4.03 -24.76 8.00
C ILE A 75 3.76 -26.26 7.81
N ASP A 76 2.75 -26.78 8.52
CA ASP A 76 2.29 -28.16 8.37
C ASP A 76 1.09 -28.21 7.42
N LEU A 77 1.34 -28.53 6.15
CA LEU A 77 0.32 -28.57 5.10
C LEU A 77 -0.81 -29.57 5.37
N ARG A 78 -0.59 -30.59 6.22
CA ARG A 78 -1.61 -31.60 6.56
C ARG A 78 -2.79 -31.02 7.33
N LYS A 79 -2.61 -29.84 7.93
CA LYS A 79 -3.66 -29.10 8.64
C LYS A 79 -4.64 -28.40 7.69
N PHE A 80 -4.35 -28.36 6.39
CA PHE A 80 -5.12 -27.61 5.40
C PHE A 80 -5.75 -28.51 4.33
N ASP A 81 -6.85 -28.04 3.75
CA ASP A 81 -7.51 -28.68 2.60
C ASP A 81 -6.91 -28.17 1.28
N VAL A 82 -5.70 -28.65 0.97
CA VAL A 82 -4.94 -28.27 -0.23
C VAL A 82 -5.65 -28.74 -1.51
N ASP A 83 -6.26 -29.93 -1.49
CA ASP A 83 -6.93 -30.53 -2.65
C ASP A 83 -8.11 -29.63 -3.11
N SER A 84 -8.95 -29.17 -2.18
CA SER A 84 -10.05 -28.25 -2.48
C SER A 84 -9.55 -26.90 -2.99
N ALA A 85 -8.48 -26.36 -2.39
CA ALA A 85 -7.88 -25.10 -2.82
C ALA A 85 -7.31 -25.19 -4.26
N LEU A 86 -6.59 -26.27 -4.59
CA LEU A 86 -6.08 -26.50 -5.95
C LEU A 86 -7.21 -26.67 -6.97
N ASN A 87 -8.25 -27.44 -6.66
CA ASN A 87 -9.41 -27.58 -7.53
C ASN A 87 -10.11 -26.23 -7.79
N ARG A 88 -10.22 -25.37 -6.77
CA ARG A 88 -10.76 -24.01 -6.95
C ARG A 88 -9.90 -23.17 -7.88
N ILE A 89 -8.57 -23.24 -7.74
CA ILE A 89 -7.64 -22.54 -8.62
C ILE A 89 -7.76 -23.05 -10.06
N LEU A 90 -7.72 -24.37 -10.27
CA LEU A 90 -7.84 -24.98 -11.59
C LEU A 90 -9.19 -24.65 -12.25
N GLY A 91 -10.26 -24.57 -11.46
CA GLY A 91 -11.56 -24.11 -11.93
C GLY A 91 -11.55 -22.65 -12.45
N GLN A 92 -10.73 -21.75 -11.88
CA GLN A 92 -10.62 -20.36 -12.35
C GLN A 92 -10.04 -20.25 -13.77
N VAL A 93 -9.15 -21.18 -14.13
CA VAL A 93 -8.48 -21.24 -15.45
C VAL A 93 -9.23 -22.16 -16.43
N GLY A 94 -10.37 -22.73 -16.03
CA GLY A 94 -11.11 -23.68 -16.85
C GLY A 94 -10.40 -25.03 -17.02
N PHE A 95 -9.47 -25.36 -16.13
CA PHE A 95 -8.78 -26.64 -16.11
C PHE A 95 -9.51 -27.63 -15.18
N GLY A 96 -9.30 -28.93 -15.43
CA GLY A 96 -9.97 -30.02 -14.73
C GLY A 96 -9.57 -30.16 -13.26
N THR A 97 -9.65 -31.37 -12.71
CA THR A 97 -9.36 -31.61 -11.29
C THR A 97 -7.85 -31.71 -11.03
N ALA A 98 -7.46 -31.47 -9.77
CA ALA A 98 -6.07 -31.57 -9.32
C ALA A 98 -5.49 -32.98 -9.43
N ASP A 99 -6.33 -34.02 -9.56
CA ASP A 99 -5.89 -35.42 -9.70
C ASP A 99 -5.11 -35.69 -11.01
N GLU A 100 -5.12 -34.75 -11.97
CA GLU A 100 -4.49 -34.89 -13.29
C GLU A 100 -3.11 -34.18 -13.41
N GLY A 101 -2.52 -33.74 -12.30
CA GLY A 101 -1.26 -32.99 -12.29
C GLY A 101 -0.21 -33.50 -11.33
N GLU A 102 1.05 -33.17 -11.60
CA GLU A 102 2.17 -33.36 -10.68
C GLU A 102 2.40 -32.05 -9.91
N TRP A 103 2.16 -32.06 -8.60
CA TRP A 103 2.23 -30.88 -7.75
C TRP A 103 3.33 -31.03 -6.71
N LYS A 104 4.13 -29.96 -6.55
CA LYS A 104 5.24 -29.92 -5.61
C LYS A 104 5.15 -28.66 -4.76
N PHE A 105 5.48 -28.77 -3.49
CA PHE A 105 5.68 -27.60 -2.65
C PHE A 105 6.81 -26.77 -3.24
N TRP A 106 6.59 -25.46 -3.37
CA TRP A 106 7.60 -24.54 -3.88
C TRP A 106 8.24 -23.77 -2.72
N LYS A 107 7.44 -23.01 -1.97
CA LYS A 107 7.89 -22.28 -0.78
C LYS A 107 6.74 -21.74 0.05
N HIS A 108 7.05 -21.29 1.27
CA HIS A 108 6.13 -20.60 2.16
C HIS A 108 6.62 -19.17 2.44
N VAL A 109 5.75 -18.17 2.26
CA VAL A 109 6.07 -16.77 2.52
C VAL A 109 5.12 -16.20 3.56
N GLU A 110 5.69 -15.68 4.63
CA GLU A 110 4.97 -14.90 5.64
C GLU A 110 5.06 -13.42 5.28
N GLU A 111 3.91 -12.75 5.14
CA GLU A 111 3.84 -11.33 4.86
C GLU A 111 4.39 -10.52 6.05
N ALA A 112 4.98 -9.37 5.74
CA ALA A 112 5.38 -8.40 6.75
C ALA A 112 4.16 -7.75 7.44
N GLU A 113 4.35 -7.26 8.66
CA GLU A 113 3.26 -6.72 9.51
C GLU A 113 2.82 -5.30 9.11
N PHE A 114 2.30 -5.15 7.90
CA PHE A 114 1.81 -3.86 7.39
C PHE A 114 0.60 -3.33 8.18
N GLY A 115 -0.24 -4.23 8.68
CA GLY A 115 -1.44 -3.89 9.45
C GLY A 115 -2.44 -2.99 8.71
N PRO A 116 -3.58 -2.71 9.33
CA PRO A 116 -4.24 -3.60 10.28
C PRO A 116 -4.65 -4.93 9.60
N GLY A 117 -5.05 -5.90 10.41
CA GLY A 117 -5.50 -7.22 9.93
C GLY A 117 -4.60 -8.36 10.38
N PRO A 118 -5.06 -9.61 10.21
CA PRO A 118 -4.28 -10.78 10.58
C PRO A 118 -3.03 -10.92 9.68
N PRO A 119 -1.97 -11.57 10.18
CA PRO A 119 -0.84 -11.99 9.35
C PRO A 119 -1.31 -12.81 8.15
N VAL A 120 -0.69 -12.60 6.99
CA VAL A 120 -0.98 -13.35 5.76
C VAL A 120 0.18 -14.29 5.47
N HIS A 121 -0.14 -15.56 5.23
CA HIS A 121 0.80 -16.61 4.90
C HIS A 121 0.42 -17.14 3.52
N THR A 122 1.38 -17.25 2.61
CA THR A 122 1.14 -17.76 1.26
C THR A 122 2.00 -18.98 1.00
N VAL A 123 1.33 -20.09 0.71
CA VAL A 123 1.96 -21.33 0.27
C VAL A 123 1.97 -21.35 -1.25
N PHE A 124 3.15 -21.49 -1.83
CA PHE A 124 3.32 -21.66 -3.26
C PHE A 124 3.46 -23.14 -3.59
N ILE A 125 2.66 -23.61 -4.55
CA ILE A 125 2.79 -24.92 -5.18
C ILE A 125 3.18 -24.70 -6.63
N VAL A 126 4.09 -25.53 -7.14
CA VAL A 126 4.47 -25.56 -8.55
C VAL A 126 4.05 -26.89 -9.16
N GLY A 127 3.60 -26.85 -10.41
CA GLY A 127 3.27 -28.09 -11.11
C GLY A 127 2.91 -27.89 -12.56
N SER A 128 2.78 -29.00 -13.26
CA SER A 128 2.30 -29.09 -14.65
C SER A 128 1.27 -30.20 -14.76
N ARG A 129 0.38 -30.10 -15.75
CA ARG A 129 -0.52 -31.22 -16.08
C ARG A 129 0.26 -32.30 -16.82
N ALA A 130 -0.02 -33.57 -16.50
CA ALA A 130 0.50 -34.68 -17.26
C ALA A 130 -0.10 -34.65 -18.67
N ALA A 131 0.72 -34.84 -19.71
CA ALA A 131 0.24 -35.02 -21.07
C ALA A 131 -0.46 -36.37 -21.18
N ASN A 132 -1.76 -36.44 -20.88
CA ASN A 132 -2.52 -37.68 -21.05
C ASN A 132 -2.64 -38.01 -22.55
N GLN A 133 -1.90 -39.03 -22.99
CA GLN A 133 -1.91 -39.51 -24.38
C GLN A 133 -3.26 -40.10 -24.83
N ASN A 134 -4.23 -40.29 -23.93
CA ASN A 134 -5.48 -41.02 -24.21
C ASN A 134 -6.79 -40.25 -23.87
N SER A 135 -6.75 -38.97 -23.50
CA SER A 135 -7.98 -38.21 -23.24
C SER A 135 -8.40 -37.41 -24.48
N GLN A 136 -9.33 -37.96 -25.26
CA GLN A 136 -10.09 -37.23 -26.28
C GLN A 136 -11.14 -36.26 -25.70
N VAL A 137 -11.12 -36.01 -24.38
CA VAL A 137 -12.00 -35.08 -23.69
C VAL A 137 -11.17 -34.24 -22.72
N GLY A 138 -11.17 -32.92 -22.93
CA GLY A 138 -10.51 -31.96 -22.04
C GLY A 138 -9.61 -31.01 -22.82
N LEU A 139 -10.23 -30.00 -23.44
CA LEU A 139 -9.58 -28.86 -24.10
C LEU A 139 -8.48 -28.28 -23.19
N ILE A 140 -7.23 -28.67 -23.44
CA ILE A 140 -6.11 -27.74 -23.25
C ILE A 140 -6.41 -26.61 -24.23
N PRO A 141 -6.46 -25.33 -23.79
CA PRO A 141 -6.61 -24.24 -24.74
C PRO A 141 -5.55 -24.42 -25.82
N LYS A 142 -5.97 -24.46 -27.08
CA LYS A 142 -5.03 -24.60 -28.18
C LYS A 142 -4.02 -23.46 -28.07
N LEU A 143 -2.77 -23.74 -28.41
CA LEU A 143 -1.66 -22.78 -28.41
C LEU A 143 -1.96 -21.49 -29.19
N GLU A 144 -2.96 -21.52 -30.06
CA GLU A 144 -3.49 -20.39 -30.82
C GLU A 144 -4.21 -19.33 -29.94
N ASP A 145 -4.60 -19.68 -28.71
CA ASP A 145 -5.15 -18.78 -27.67
C ASP A 145 -4.11 -18.40 -26.60
N ALA A 146 -2.83 -18.20 -26.98
CA ALA A 146 -1.73 -17.88 -26.05
C ALA A 146 -2.00 -16.65 -25.14
N ASN A 147 -2.98 -15.81 -25.51
CA ASN A 147 -3.51 -14.70 -24.74
C ASN A 147 -5.05 -14.73 -24.76
N SER A 148 -5.65 -15.28 -23.71
CA SER A 148 -7.09 -15.14 -23.46
C SER A 148 -7.38 -13.80 -22.77
N GLU A 149 -8.62 -13.32 -22.81
CA GLU A 149 -9.05 -12.18 -21.95
C GLU A 149 -8.88 -12.48 -20.46
N SER A 150 -8.78 -13.76 -20.06
CA SER A 150 -8.77 -14.20 -18.67
C SER A 150 -7.42 -14.71 -18.15
N TYR A 151 -6.52 -15.16 -19.02
CA TYR A 151 -5.19 -15.66 -18.63
C TYR A 151 -4.10 -15.40 -19.68
N LYS A 152 -2.83 -15.41 -19.24
CA LYS A 152 -1.63 -15.25 -20.10
C LYS A 152 -0.56 -16.27 -19.72
N TRP A 153 0.16 -16.79 -20.71
CA TRP A 153 1.41 -17.51 -20.46
C TRP A 153 2.57 -16.52 -20.52
N MET A 154 3.34 -16.43 -19.43
CA MET A 154 4.44 -15.48 -19.32
C MET A 154 5.71 -16.15 -18.83
N SER A 155 6.85 -15.64 -19.30
CA SER A 155 8.16 -16.00 -18.77
C SER A 155 8.57 -15.05 -17.65
N VAL A 156 9.53 -15.46 -16.82
CA VAL A 156 10.15 -14.60 -15.80
C VAL A 156 10.68 -13.31 -16.43
N ARG A 157 11.32 -13.40 -17.60
CA ARG A 157 11.89 -12.25 -18.30
C ARG A 157 10.80 -11.26 -18.72
N SER A 158 9.71 -11.75 -19.30
CA SER A 158 8.58 -10.92 -19.73
C SER A 158 7.93 -10.20 -18.55
N CYS A 159 7.78 -10.87 -17.40
CA CYS A 159 7.26 -10.24 -16.19
C CYS A 159 8.21 -9.14 -15.67
N LEU A 160 9.52 -9.37 -15.70
CA LEU A 160 10.51 -8.36 -15.29
C LEU A 160 10.48 -7.13 -16.18
N ASP A 161 10.37 -7.31 -17.50
CA ASP A 161 10.25 -6.20 -18.44
C ASP A 161 8.99 -5.35 -18.14
N TRP A 162 7.86 -5.99 -17.81
CA TRP A 162 6.63 -5.27 -17.43
C TRP A 162 6.71 -4.56 -16.07
N LEU A 163 7.55 -5.03 -15.16
CA LEU A 163 7.73 -4.44 -13.83
C LEU A 163 8.74 -3.29 -13.80
N LEU A 164 9.78 -3.35 -14.64
CA LEU A 164 10.92 -2.43 -14.60
C LEU A 164 10.90 -1.35 -15.71
N GLU A 165 10.19 -1.59 -16.81
CA GLU A 165 10.05 -0.65 -17.92
C GLU A 165 8.58 -0.28 -18.13
N VAL A 166 7.98 0.28 -17.09
CA VAL A 166 6.55 0.58 -17.07
C VAL A 166 6.21 1.68 -18.08
N LYS A 167 5.24 1.39 -18.94
CA LYS A 167 4.60 2.37 -19.81
C LYS A 167 3.20 2.69 -19.27
N PRO A 168 2.77 3.97 -19.28
CA PRO A 168 1.44 4.33 -18.85
C PRO A 168 0.36 3.53 -19.58
N ASN A 169 -0.64 3.06 -18.83
CA ASN A 169 -1.79 2.29 -19.30
C ASN A 169 -1.51 0.84 -19.74
N ASN A 170 -0.28 0.33 -19.65
CA ASN A 170 0.00 -1.07 -19.93
C ASN A 170 -0.54 -2.02 -18.87
N ASP A 171 -0.68 -3.29 -19.26
CA ASP A 171 -0.89 -4.40 -18.34
C ASP A 171 0.17 -4.43 -17.23
N ARG A 172 -0.26 -4.85 -16.04
CA ARG A 172 0.54 -4.85 -14.82
C ARG A 172 0.74 -6.26 -14.32
N VAL A 173 1.86 -6.52 -13.65
CA VAL A 173 2.17 -7.80 -13.01
C VAL A 173 2.00 -7.64 -11.50
N GLY A 174 1.29 -8.56 -10.85
CA GLY A 174 1.01 -8.53 -9.42
C GLY A 174 2.14 -9.06 -8.52
N PRO A 175 1.99 -8.89 -7.19
CA PRO A 175 3.03 -9.19 -6.22
C PRO A 175 3.30 -10.67 -6.00
N LEU A 176 2.37 -11.58 -6.31
CA LEU A 176 2.62 -13.01 -6.13
C LEU A 176 3.65 -13.53 -7.13
N VAL A 177 3.72 -12.99 -8.35
CA VAL A 177 4.81 -13.28 -9.29
C VAL A 177 6.16 -12.88 -8.70
N VAL A 178 6.26 -11.66 -8.17
CA VAL A 178 7.53 -11.14 -7.61
C VAL A 178 7.94 -11.95 -6.39
N THR A 179 7.02 -12.09 -5.45
CA THR A 179 7.24 -12.80 -4.20
C THR A 179 7.49 -14.28 -4.43
N GLY A 180 6.76 -14.93 -5.35
CA GLY A 180 6.82 -16.36 -5.62
C GLY A 180 8.02 -16.80 -6.46
N LEU A 181 8.40 -16.01 -7.46
CA LEU A 181 9.35 -16.42 -8.50
C LEU A 181 10.57 -15.51 -8.63
N LEU A 182 10.43 -14.20 -8.43
CA LEU A 182 11.47 -13.24 -8.81
C LEU A 182 12.44 -12.95 -7.67
N ASN A 183 11.96 -12.76 -6.44
CA ASN A 183 12.81 -12.37 -5.32
C ASN A 183 14.00 -13.32 -5.10
N ASP A 184 13.81 -14.63 -5.21
CA ASP A 184 14.90 -15.59 -4.99
C ASP A 184 15.94 -15.59 -6.12
N SER A 185 15.53 -15.18 -7.33
CA SER A 185 16.41 -15.09 -8.50
C SER A 185 17.15 -13.75 -8.60
N LEU A 186 16.58 -12.69 -8.00
CA LEU A 186 17.12 -11.33 -8.00
C LEU A 186 17.91 -10.99 -6.73
N GLN A 187 17.78 -11.78 -5.66
CA GLN A 187 18.52 -11.54 -4.41
C GLN A 187 20.03 -11.66 -4.64
N SER A 188 20.72 -10.52 -4.67
CA SER A 188 22.13 -10.48 -4.34
C SER A 188 22.34 -10.95 -2.90
N ARG A 189 23.43 -11.67 -2.64
CA ARG A 189 23.78 -12.20 -1.32
C ARG A 189 23.87 -11.12 -0.22
N GLU A 190 23.91 -9.85 -0.59
CA GLU A 190 24.09 -8.70 0.30
C GLU A 190 22.78 -8.26 0.98
N ARG A 191 21.60 -8.46 0.35
CA ARG A 191 20.29 -8.10 0.95
C ARG A 191 19.76 -9.10 1.98
N LYS A 192 20.40 -10.26 2.11
CA LYS A 192 20.14 -11.26 3.16
C LYS A 192 20.42 -10.74 4.58
N ALA A 193 20.99 -9.54 4.71
CA ALA A 193 21.35 -8.90 5.97
C ALA A 193 20.29 -7.90 6.51
N LEU A 194 19.17 -7.68 5.81
CA LEU A 194 17.99 -7.11 6.45
C LEU A 194 17.63 -8.08 7.59
N CYS A 195 17.75 -7.62 8.84
CA CYS A 195 17.58 -8.38 10.08
C CYS A 195 16.31 -9.24 10.12
N ASP A 196 16.09 -9.96 11.23
CA ASP A 196 14.87 -10.74 11.55
C ASP A 196 13.51 -10.02 11.30
N LEU A 197 13.51 -8.75 10.90
CA LEU A 197 12.37 -8.03 10.37
C LEU A 197 11.92 -8.57 9.01
N LYS A 198 10.63 -8.90 8.94
CA LYS A 198 9.96 -9.19 7.67
C LYS A 198 9.84 -7.92 6.84
N TYR A 199 10.05 -8.05 5.54
CA TYR A 199 9.89 -6.99 4.56
C TYR A 199 9.15 -7.50 3.33
N GLN A 200 8.70 -6.58 2.48
CA GLN A 200 8.19 -6.89 1.14
C GLN A 200 8.97 -6.12 0.09
N GLU A 201 9.45 -6.79 -0.94
CA GLU A 201 9.96 -6.14 -2.14
C GLU A 201 8.91 -6.24 -3.25
N TYR A 202 8.28 -5.12 -3.58
CA TYR A 202 7.34 -5.03 -4.69
C TYR A 202 7.06 -3.57 -5.08
N PRO A 203 7.30 -3.17 -6.34
CA PRO A 203 7.93 -3.95 -7.41
C PRO A 203 9.44 -4.20 -7.13
N PRO A 204 10.14 -5.02 -7.95
CA PRO A 204 11.57 -5.24 -7.75
C PRO A 204 12.38 -3.93 -7.67
N GLY A 205 13.26 -3.84 -6.69
CA GLY A 205 14.03 -2.64 -6.35
C GLY A 205 13.36 -1.70 -5.33
N VAL A 206 12.10 -1.96 -4.95
CA VAL A 206 11.36 -1.17 -3.96
C VAL A 206 11.05 -2.03 -2.75
N THR A 207 11.82 -1.84 -1.68
CA THR A 207 11.67 -2.60 -0.44
C THR A 207 10.89 -1.81 0.59
N LEU A 208 9.88 -2.44 1.20
CA LEU A 208 9.05 -1.88 2.26
C LEU A 208 9.29 -2.68 3.55
N VAL A 209 9.67 -1.97 4.61
CA VAL A 209 9.85 -2.54 5.95
C VAL A 209 8.85 -1.86 6.88
N PRO A 210 7.80 -2.56 7.36
CA PRO A 210 6.87 -1.97 8.32
C PRO A 210 7.53 -1.83 9.69
N MET A 211 7.96 -0.62 10.01
CA MET A 211 8.64 -0.29 11.26
C MET A 211 7.62 0.09 12.31
N ARG A 212 7.67 -0.52 13.51
CA ARG A 212 6.79 -0.12 14.62
C ARG A 212 7.04 1.34 14.98
N SER A 213 5.97 2.14 14.99
CA SER A 213 6.05 3.60 15.07
C SER A 213 4.95 4.17 15.98
N ARG A 214 4.95 5.50 16.16
CA ARG A 214 3.93 6.22 16.94
C ARG A 214 2.72 6.64 16.10
N THR A 215 2.34 5.80 15.15
CA THR A 215 1.18 6.02 14.26
C THR A 215 -0.15 5.97 15.02
N ALA A 216 -1.17 6.61 14.45
CA ALA A 216 -2.55 6.47 14.89
C ALA A 216 -3.10 5.05 14.60
N LYS A 217 -4.02 4.61 15.45
CA LYS A 217 -4.79 3.37 15.23
C LYS A 217 -5.65 3.50 13.97
N PRO A 218 -5.88 2.40 13.23
CA PRO A 218 -5.63 1.00 13.59
C PRO A 218 -4.22 0.47 13.26
N PHE A 219 -3.33 1.31 12.75
CA PHE A 219 -1.97 0.91 12.42
C PHE A 219 -1.08 0.85 13.66
N ASP A 220 -0.03 0.05 13.57
CA ASP A 220 1.05 -0.02 14.55
C ASP A 220 2.42 0.26 13.94
N THR A 221 2.48 0.42 12.61
CA THR A 221 3.70 0.51 11.82
C THR A 221 3.61 1.65 10.81
N THR A 222 4.78 2.21 10.49
CA THR A 222 5.04 3.10 9.36
C THR A 222 6.01 2.39 8.43
N ASN A 223 5.74 2.40 7.14
CA ASN A 223 6.56 1.73 6.13
C ASN A 223 7.83 2.54 5.86
N LEU A 224 8.97 2.03 6.30
CA LEU A 224 10.26 2.48 5.78
C LEU A 224 10.40 1.96 4.34
N VAL A 225 10.48 2.86 3.37
CA VAL A 225 10.72 2.48 1.97
C VAL A 225 12.21 2.63 1.66
N VAL A 226 12.80 1.60 1.05
CA VAL A 226 14.23 1.53 0.74
C VAL A 226 14.42 1.29 -0.75
N PHE A 227 15.24 2.14 -1.37
CA PHE A 227 15.77 1.98 -2.72
C PHE A 227 17.28 1.80 -2.62
N ALA A 228 17.78 0.62 -2.99
CA ALA A 228 19.20 0.30 -2.96
C ALA A 228 19.58 -0.56 -4.18
N PRO A 229 19.67 0.05 -5.38
CA PRO A 229 19.98 -0.67 -6.61
C PRO A 229 21.41 -1.26 -6.58
N ASP A 230 21.54 -2.53 -6.99
CA ASP A 230 22.81 -3.29 -6.91
C ASP A 230 23.88 -2.81 -7.91
N LYS A 231 23.46 -2.10 -8.97
CA LYS A 231 24.36 -1.52 -9.96
C LYS A 231 23.93 -0.09 -10.26
N ALA A 232 24.85 0.85 -10.10
CA ALA A 232 24.70 2.16 -10.69
C ALA A 232 24.63 2.00 -12.21
N SER A 233 23.49 2.31 -12.81
CA SER A 233 23.43 2.49 -14.26
C SER A 233 23.96 3.88 -14.60
N ASP A 234 24.71 3.98 -15.69
CA ASP A 234 25.05 5.29 -16.28
C ASP A 234 23.76 5.89 -16.85
N TYR A 235 23.03 6.63 -16.01
CA TYR A 235 21.90 7.41 -16.49
C TYR A 235 22.46 8.61 -17.27
N SER A 236 22.47 8.45 -18.59
CA SER A 236 22.90 9.46 -19.54
C SER A 236 21.67 10.24 -20.03
N GLU A 237 21.53 11.49 -19.59
CA GLU A 237 21.17 12.70 -20.37
C GLU A 237 20.46 13.78 -19.52
N ASN A 238 20.88 15.04 -19.72
CA ASN A 238 20.19 16.35 -19.61
C ASN A 238 19.20 16.68 -18.47
N ILE A 239 18.98 15.81 -17.49
CA ILE A 239 18.10 16.08 -16.35
C ILE A 239 18.92 16.67 -15.21
N ASN A 240 18.47 17.82 -14.68
CA ASN A 240 19.07 18.44 -13.51
C ASN A 240 18.50 17.80 -12.24
N PHE A 241 19.26 16.90 -11.63
CA PHE A 241 18.87 16.27 -10.37
C PHE A 241 19.23 17.18 -9.18
N VAL A 242 18.31 17.32 -8.22
CA VAL A 242 18.57 18.08 -6.99
C VAL A 242 19.52 17.32 -6.04
N ALA A 243 19.54 15.99 -6.13
CA ALA A 243 20.39 15.13 -5.33
C ALA A 243 20.78 13.85 -6.07
N HIS A 244 21.97 13.34 -5.74
CA HIS A 244 22.48 12.06 -6.22
C HIS A 244 22.86 11.18 -5.02
N GLY A 245 22.43 9.92 -5.04
CA GLY A 245 22.77 8.94 -4.02
C GLY A 245 22.97 7.55 -4.61
N ASP A 246 23.54 6.66 -3.81
CA ASP A 246 23.66 5.23 -4.14
C ASP A 246 22.47 4.45 -3.54
N ALA A 247 21.85 4.99 -2.49
CA ALA A 247 20.62 4.47 -1.90
C ALA A 247 19.75 5.61 -1.37
N LEU A 248 18.45 5.33 -1.23
CA LEU A 248 17.47 6.24 -0.65
C LEU A 248 16.59 5.51 0.35
N ILE A 249 16.34 6.15 1.49
CA ILE A 249 15.28 5.74 2.42
C ILE A 249 14.22 6.83 2.51
N VAL A 250 12.96 6.42 2.63
CA VAL A 250 11.80 7.30 2.86
C VAL A 250 11.27 7.07 4.26
N ASP A 251 11.07 8.16 5.01
CA ASP A 251 10.42 8.18 6.31
C ASP A 251 10.97 7.15 7.31
N PRO A 252 12.20 7.36 7.85
CA PRO A 252 12.84 6.44 8.80
C PRO A 252 12.19 6.45 10.20
N GLY A 253 10.91 6.78 10.32
CA GLY A 253 10.22 6.89 11.59
C GLY A 253 9.96 5.54 12.22
N CYS A 254 10.43 5.37 13.45
CA CYS A 254 10.19 4.19 14.27
C CYS A 254 10.29 4.55 15.75
N CYS A 255 9.68 3.74 16.60
CA CYS A 255 9.80 3.88 18.05
C CYS A 255 11.24 3.57 18.49
N SER A 256 11.68 4.17 19.60
CA SER A 256 13.05 4.02 20.11
C SER A 256 13.47 2.58 20.40
N GLN A 257 12.51 1.70 20.71
CA GLN A 257 12.76 0.26 20.89
C GLN A 257 13.25 -0.43 19.61
N PHE A 258 12.94 0.12 18.43
CA PHE A 258 13.27 -0.43 17.11
C PHE A 258 14.46 0.28 16.44
N HIS A 259 15.17 1.15 17.17
CA HIS A 259 16.35 1.86 16.64
C HIS A 259 17.49 0.91 16.27
N LYS A 260 17.62 -0.25 16.92
CA LYS A 260 18.67 -1.23 16.61
C LYS A 260 18.45 -1.87 15.24
N GLU A 261 17.19 -2.20 14.96
CA GLU A 261 16.74 -2.77 13.71
C GLU A 261 16.87 -1.75 12.58
N LEU A 262 16.42 -0.50 12.81
CA LEU A 262 16.63 0.60 11.88
C LEU A 262 18.13 0.79 11.58
N LYS A 263 18.97 0.84 12.61
CA LYS A 263 20.43 0.94 12.46
C LYS A 263 20.97 -0.21 11.61
N SER A 264 20.54 -1.43 11.86
CA SER A 264 21.04 -2.58 11.09
C SER A 264 20.62 -2.54 9.64
N ILE A 265 19.42 -2.05 9.31
CA ILE A 265 19.02 -1.78 7.92
C ILE A 265 19.96 -0.75 7.31
N ILE A 266 20.13 0.39 7.98
CA ILE A 266 20.96 1.49 7.51
C ILE A 266 22.44 1.09 7.33
N ASP A 267 22.99 0.25 8.20
CA ASP A 267 24.37 -0.23 8.13
C ASP A 267 24.63 -1.13 6.90
N THR A 268 23.57 -1.72 6.33
CA THR A 268 23.66 -2.48 5.07
C THR A 268 23.61 -1.61 3.81
N LEU A 269 23.24 -0.34 3.95
CA LEU A 269 23.09 0.56 2.81
C LEU A 269 24.43 1.18 2.39
N PRO A 270 24.62 1.46 1.09
CA PRO A 270 25.73 2.25 0.58
C PRO A 270 25.91 3.60 1.28
N LYS A 271 27.14 4.12 1.27
CA LYS A 271 27.51 5.35 2.01
C LYS A 271 26.81 6.63 1.53
N LYS A 272 26.57 6.79 0.22
CA LYS A 272 25.89 7.99 -0.32
C LYS A 272 24.38 7.86 -0.14
N LEU A 273 23.95 7.90 1.13
CA LEU A 273 22.56 7.74 1.52
C LEU A 273 21.81 9.06 1.35
N VAL A 274 20.69 8.99 0.64
CA VAL A 274 19.68 10.05 0.59
C VAL A 274 18.53 9.68 1.52
N VAL A 275 18.06 10.64 2.31
CA VAL A 275 16.91 10.48 3.20
C VAL A 275 15.83 11.41 2.67
N PHE A 276 14.65 10.87 2.37
CA PHE A 276 13.51 11.65 1.91
C PHE A 276 12.41 11.64 2.99
N LEU A 277 11.87 12.81 3.31
CA LEU A 277 10.73 12.93 4.22
C LEU A 277 9.49 13.33 3.44
N THR A 278 8.43 12.54 3.58
CA THR A 278 7.11 12.92 3.06
C THR A 278 6.55 14.10 3.85
N HIS A 279 6.65 14.06 5.18
CA HIS A 279 6.23 15.15 6.07
C HIS A 279 6.83 15.00 7.49
N HIS A 280 6.40 15.84 8.43
CA HIS A 280 7.05 16.05 9.73
C HIS A 280 6.46 15.26 10.90
N HIS A 281 5.39 14.47 10.72
CA HIS A 281 4.78 13.75 11.84
C HIS A 281 5.77 12.74 12.43
N ARG A 282 5.64 12.50 13.74
CA ARG A 282 6.68 11.83 14.55
C ARG A 282 7.00 10.44 14.04
N ASP A 283 5.98 9.70 13.65
CA ASP A 283 6.08 8.35 13.10
C ASP A 283 6.76 8.27 11.73
N HIS A 284 7.11 9.39 11.10
CA HIS A 284 7.93 9.47 9.88
C HIS A 284 9.37 9.93 10.16
N VAL A 285 9.59 10.68 11.25
CA VAL A 285 10.87 11.37 11.50
C VAL A 285 11.63 10.87 12.73
N ASP A 286 11.02 10.05 13.59
CA ASP A 286 11.60 9.66 14.88
C ASP A 286 12.95 8.94 14.79
N GLY A 287 13.21 8.20 13.71
CA GLY A 287 14.48 7.52 13.50
C GLY A 287 15.55 8.38 12.82
N LEU A 288 15.29 9.65 12.49
CA LEU A 288 16.29 10.54 11.88
C LEU A 288 17.57 10.64 12.71
N SER A 289 17.45 10.64 14.04
CA SER A 289 18.60 10.68 14.94
C SER A 289 19.52 9.46 14.78
N VAL A 290 18.95 8.29 14.49
CA VAL A 290 19.70 7.05 14.20
C VAL A 290 20.40 7.17 12.86
N VAL A 291 19.70 7.65 11.83
CA VAL A 291 20.27 7.87 10.49
C VAL A 291 21.47 8.81 10.58
N GLN A 292 21.31 9.95 11.26
CA GLN A 292 22.37 10.94 11.45
C GLN A 292 23.61 10.36 12.15
N GLN A 293 23.42 9.48 13.13
CA GLN A 293 24.52 8.84 13.85
C GLN A 293 25.26 7.81 12.98
N CYS A 294 24.55 7.07 12.13
CA CYS A 294 25.12 6.00 11.31
C CYS A 294 25.73 6.52 10.01
N HIS A 295 25.10 7.52 9.39
CA HIS A 295 25.54 8.18 8.15
C HIS A 295 25.50 9.70 8.32
N PRO A 296 26.53 10.30 8.97
CA PRO A 296 26.61 11.76 9.14
C PRO A 296 26.78 12.53 7.82
N ASP A 297 27.11 11.84 6.73
CA ASP A 297 27.21 12.41 5.38
C ASP A 297 25.91 12.25 4.57
N ALA A 298 24.84 11.71 5.18
CA ALA A 298 23.57 11.51 4.49
C ALA A 298 22.92 12.85 4.07
N THR A 299 22.34 12.88 2.88
CA THR A 299 21.63 14.06 2.37
C THR A 299 20.14 13.96 2.72
N LEU A 300 19.67 14.82 3.61
CA LEU A 300 18.24 14.94 3.92
C LEU A 300 17.52 15.83 2.92
N LEU A 301 16.45 15.33 2.32
CA LEU A 301 15.54 16.01 1.42
C LEU A 301 14.16 16.11 2.05
N ALA A 302 13.66 17.34 2.15
CA ALA A 302 12.35 17.60 2.73
C ALA A 302 11.81 18.96 2.28
N HIS A 303 10.49 19.13 2.34
CA HIS A 303 9.88 20.44 2.16
C HIS A 303 10.26 21.38 3.30
N GLU A 304 10.36 22.68 3.02
CA GLU A 304 10.76 23.68 4.03
C GLU A 304 9.78 23.72 5.22
N ASN A 305 8.47 23.65 4.96
CA ASN A 305 7.45 23.61 6.02
C ASN A 305 7.54 22.34 6.89
N THR A 306 8.00 21.23 6.31
CA THR A 306 8.26 20.00 7.05
C THR A 306 9.46 20.20 7.98
N MET A 307 10.57 20.73 7.46
CA MET A 307 11.78 20.97 8.25
C MET A 307 11.60 21.99 9.37
N ARG A 308 10.77 23.02 9.19
CA ARG A 308 10.46 24.01 10.24
C ARG A 308 9.82 23.39 11.49
N ARG A 309 9.22 22.20 11.36
CA ARG A 309 8.55 21.48 12.46
C ARG A 309 9.38 20.33 13.03
N ILE A 310 10.55 20.06 12.46
CA ILE A 310 11.48 19.05 12.96
C ILE A 310 12.48 19.72 13.91
N GLY A 311 12.61 19.16 15.11
CA GLY A 311 13.49 19.72 16.14
C GLY A 311 14.96 19.39 15.86
N LYS A 312 15.87 20.26 16.34
CA LYS A 312 17.33 20.01 16.26
C LYS A 312 17.78 18.73 16.98
N GLY A 313 16.96 18.20 17.88
CA GLY A 313 17.22 16.91 18.55
C GLY A 313 16.97 15.71 17.64
N ASP A 314 16.11 15.85 16.63
CA ASP A 314 15.82 14.79 15.65
C ASP A 314 16.81 14.85 14.47
N TRP A 315 17.08 16.06 13.96
CA TRP A 315 18.09 16.32 12.91
C TRP A 315 18.78 17.67 13.14
N SER A 316 20.11 17.66 13.25
CA SER A 316 20.92 18.86 13.47
C SER A 316 21.88 19.20 12.33
N LEU A 317 22.03 18.31 11.35
CA LEU A 317 22.84 18.54 10.17
C LEU A 317 22.13 19.44 9.15
N GLY A 318 22.84 19.80 8.08
CA GLY A 318 22.25 20.45 6.93
C GLY A 318 21.17 19.58 6.25
N TYR A 319 20.32 20.22 5.47
CA TYR A 319 19.34 19.55 4.62
C TYR A 319 19.24 20.31 3.29
N THR A 320 18.71 19.65 2.26
CA THR A 320 18.43 20.26 0.96
C THR A 320 16.92 20.46 0.84
N PRO A 321 16.42 21.72 0.82
CA PRO A 321 15.00 21.99 0.67
C PRO A 321 14.54 21.62 -0.74
N ILE A 322 13.36 21.00 -0.85
CA ILE A 322 12.71 20.65 -2.11
C ILE A 322 11.27 21.18 -2.13
N SER A 323 10.81 21.59 -3.30
CA SER A 323 9.51 22.23 -3.52
C SER A 323 8.44 21.28 -4.04
N GLY A 324 8.84 20.12 -4.58
CA GLY A 324 7.94 19.10 -5.11
C GLY A 324 7.76 19.11 -6.62
N SER A 325 8.84 19.43 -7.33
CA SER A 325 8.95 19.34 -8.79
C SER A 325 10.33 18.84 -9.26
N GLU A 326 11.23 18.57 -8.32
CA GLU A 326 12.60 18.16 -8.57
C GLU A 326 12.72 16.67 -8.87
N ASP A 327 13.77 16.29 -9.58
CA ASP A 327 14.16 14.89 -9.77
C ASP A 327 15.36 14.54 -8.87
N ILE A 328 15.37 13.30 -8.36
CA ILE A 328 16.44 12.70 -7.55
C ILE A 328 17.00 11.50 -8.33
N CYS A 329 18.32 11.32 -8.33
CA CYS A 329 18.98 10.18 -8.96
C CYS A 329 19.55 9.23 -7.91
N ILE A 330 19.06 8.00 -7.85
CA ILE A 330 19.51 6.96 -6.91
C ILE A 330 20.04 5.76 -7.69
N GLY A 331 21.35 5.54 -7.68
CA GLY A 331 22.01 4.47 -8.42
C GLY A 331 21.62 4.41 -9.91
N GLY A 332 21.44 5.59 -10.53
CA GLY A 332 21.00 5.71 -11.92
C GLY A 332 19.50 5.54 -12.14
N GLN A 333 18.69 5.40 -11.09
CA GLN A 333 17.23 5.43 -11.19
C GLN A 333 16.69 6.83 -10.88
N ARG A 334 15.70 7.28 -11.65
CA ARG A 334 15.05 8.58 -11.46
C ARG A 334 13.84 8.46 -10.53
N LEU A 335 13.81 9.29 -9.50
CA LEU A 335 12.64 9.52 -8.66
C LEU A 335 12.20 10.98 -8.78
N SER A 336 10.93 11.21 -9.10
CA SER A 336 10.36 12.56 -9.22
C SER A 336 9.61 12.94 -7.95
N VAL A 337 9.95 14.08 -7.36
CA VAL A 337 9.26 14.62 -6.19
C VAL A 337 7.97 15.30 -6.64
N ILE A 338 6.88 15.06 -5.92
CA ILE A 338 5.56 15.63 -6.20
C ILE A 338 5.07 16.38 -4.98
N PHE A 339 4.79 17.68 -5.14
CA PHE A 339 4.12 18.46 -4.11
C PHE A 339 2.67 18.00 -3.95
N ALA A 340 2.31 17.57 -2.74
CA ALA A 340 1.00 16.97 -2.46
C ALA A 340 0.37 17.51 -1.17
N PRO A 341 0.17 18.84 -1.07
CA PRO A 341 -0.43 19.43 0.11
C PRO A 341 -1.86 18.92 0.30
N GLY A 342 -2.32 18.97 1.55
CA GLY A 342 -3.66 18.55 1.93
C GLY A 342 -3.65 17.84 3.26
N HIS A 343 -2.81 16.82 3.41
CA HIS A 343 -2.54 16.19 4.71
C HIS A 343 -1.80 17.16 5.65
N THR A 344 -0.72 17.76 5.17
CA THR A 344 -0.04 18.92 5.78
C THR A 344 0.33 19.93 4.69
N ASP A 345 0.78 21.13 5.07
CA ASP A 345 1.24 22.20 4.16
C ASP A 345 2.66 21.98 3.59
N GLY A 346 3.31 20.88 3.94
CA GLY A 346 4.63 20.50 3.46
C GLY A 346 4.72 19.04 3.02
N HIS A 347 3.58 18.41 2.75
CA HIS A 347 3.52 17.02 2.34
C HIS A 347 4.04 16.84 0.91
N LEU A 348 4.91 15.85 0.74
CA LEU A 348 5.48 15.44 -0.53
C LEU A 348 5.21 13.95 -0.78
N ALA A 349 4.99 13.62 -2.04
CA ALA A 349 5.01 12.26 -2.55
C ALA A 349 6.23 12.05 -3.46
N LEU A 350 6.59 10.78 -3.70
CA LEU A 350 7.75 10.42 -4.50
C LEU A 350 7.36 9.36 -5.55
N LEU A 351 7.56 9.67 -6.82
CA LEU A 351 7.29 8.76 -7.92
C LEU A 351 8.59 8.08 -8.34
N HIS A 352 8.65 6.76 -8.24
CA HIS A 352 9.69 5.99 -8.89
C HIS A 352 9.34 5.79 -10.36
N VAL A 353 10.08 6.45 -11.26
CA VAL A 353 9.68 6.61 -12.66
C VAL A 353 9.69 5.29 -13.44
N SER A 354 10.68 4.43 -13.21
CA SER A 354 10.83 3.16 -13.96
C SER A 354 9.70 2.17 -13.68
N THR A 355 9.26 2.06 -12.43
CA THR A 355 8.18 1.17 -12.01
C THR A 355 6.82 1.87 -11.90
N HIS A 356 6.78 3.17 -12.23
CA HIS A 356 5.62 4.06 -12.09
C HIS A 356 4.88 3.91 -10.75
N SER A 357 5.65 3.74 -9.67
CA SER A 357 5.16 3.49 -8.32
C SER A 357 5.17 4.78 -7.52
N LEU A 358 4.02 5.15 -6.95
CA LEU A 358 3.88 6.39 -6.20
C LEU A 358 3.91 6.10 -4.71
N ILE A 359 4.96 6.57 -4.04
CA ILE A 359 5.07 6.63 -2.59
C ILE A 359 4.27 7.84 -2.15
N VAL A 360 3.07 7.59 -1.63
CA VAL A 360 2.02 8.61 -1.46
C VAL A 360 2.02 9.25 -0.07
N GLY A 361 2.94 8.84 0.81
CA GLY A 361 2.97 9.31 2.20
C GLY A 361 1.64 9.03 2.91
N ASP A 362 1.22 10.00 3.71
CA ASP A 362 -0.06 9.99 4.42
C ASP A 362 -1.23 10.63 3.66
N HIS A 363 -1.07 10.90 2.36
CA HIS A 363 -2.20 11.34 1.55
C HIS A 363 -3.26 10.24 1.44
N CYS A 364 -2.83 8.97 1.44
CA CYS A 364 -3.70 7.80 1.51
C CYS A 364 -3.08 6.73 2.42
N VAL A 365 -3.93 5.99 3.14
CA VAL A 365 -3.54 4.86 3.99
C VAL A 365 -4.29 3.59 3.60
N GLY A 366 -3.70 2.42 3.84
CA GLY A 366 -4.19 1.12 3.35
C GLY A 366 -5.54 0.67 3.93
N GLN A 367 -5.99 1.26 5.02
CA GLN A 367 -7.32 1.03 5.61
C GLN A 367 -7.84 2.30 6.28
N GLY A 368 -9.14 2.57 6.12
CA GLY A 368 -9.79 3.73 6.73
C GLY A 368 -9.62 4.98 5.86
N SER A 369 -9.39 6.12 6.50
CA SER A 369 -9.18 7.40 5.82
C SER A 369 -8.03 8.15 6.48
N ALA A 370 -7.22 8.81 5.66
CA ALA A 370 -6.13 9.67 6.07
C ALA A 370 -6.65 10.82 6.95
N VAL A 371 -5.90 11.21 7.97
CA VAL A 371 -6.16 12.45 8.71
C VAL A 371 -5.67 13.62 7.85
N LEU A 372 -6.30 14.80 7.94
CA LEU A 372 -5.66 16.04 7.48
C LEU A 372 -5.35 16.88 8.72
N ASP A 373 -4.09 17.22 8.92
CA ASP A 373 -3.64 17.94 10.11
C ASP A 373 -3.86 19.44 9.95
N ILE A 374 -5.04 19.89 10.39
CA ILE A 374 -5.42 21.30 10.35
C ILE A 374 -4.45 22.22 11.11
N THR A 375 -3.74 21.69 12.12
CA THR A 375 -2.76 22.47 12.91
C THR A 375 -1.44 22.68 12.16
N SER A 376 -1.22 21.88 11.12
CA SER A 376 -0.06 21.95 10.23
C SER A 376 -0.45 22.30 8.78
N GLY A 377 -1.54 23.07 8.63
CA GLY A 377 -1.99 23.61 7.35
C GLY A 377 -2.67 22.60 6.42
N GLY A 378 -3.00 21.41 6.93
CA GLY A 378 -3.85 20.46 6.22
C GLY A 378 -5.20 21.08 5.89
N ASN A 379 -5.67 20.88 4.66
CA ASN A 379 -6.91 21.47 4.16
C ASN A 379 -7.50 20.62 3.02
N MET A 380 -8.83 20.67 2.89
CA MET A 380 -9.56 19.83 1.96
C MET A 380 -9.36 20.24 0.50
N THR A 381 -9.27 21.54 0.22
CA THR A 381 -9.13 22.07 -1.15
C THR A 381 -7.87 21.53 -1.82
N GLU A 382 -6.72 21.64 -1.13
CA GLU A 382 -5.46 21.10 -1.60
C GLU A 382 -5.48 19.57 -1.63
N TYR A 383 -6.10 18.92 -0.64
CA TYR A 383 -6.26 17.47 -0.66
C TYR A 383 -7.00 16.96 -1.91
N PHE A 384 -8.11 17.59 -2.30
CA PHE A 384 -8.83 17.24 -3.52
C PHE A 384 -7.95 17.44 -4.76
N LYS A 385 -7.29 18.61 -4.89
CA LYS A 385 -6.37 18.89 -6.01
C LYS A 385 -5.25 17.86 -6.12
N SER A 386 -4.54 17.59 -5.01
CA SER A 386 -3.48 16.59 -4.95
C SER A 386 -3.98 15.20 -5.33
N THR A 387 -5.21 14.84 -4.92
CA THR A 387 -5.82 13.57 -5.31
C THR A 387 -6.09 13.47 -6.81
N TYR A 388 -6.62 14.55 -7.44
CA TYR A 388 -6.78 14.58 -8.90
C TYR A 388 -5.45 14.51 -9.64
N ASN A 389 -4.44 15.25 -9.17
CA ASN A 389 -3.09 15.19 -9.75
C ASN A 389 -2.53 13.77 -9.72
N PHE A 390 -2.76 13.00 -8.65
CA PHE A 390 -2.35 11.61 -8.57
C PHE A 390 -3.15 10.68 -9.48
N MET A 391 -4.45 10.95 -9.70
CA MET A 391 -5.24 10.19 -10.67
C MET A 391 -4.78 10.45 -12.11
N ASP A 392 -4.46 11.71 -12.43
CA ASP A 392 -3.93 12.11 -13.73
C ASP A 392 -2.53 11.54 -13.98
N LEU A 393 -1.70 11.46 -12.94
CA LEU A 393 -0.41 10.79 -12.98
C LEU A 393 -0.53 9.30 -13.34
N SER A 394 -1.68 8.69 -13.05
CA SER A 394 -1.99 7.29 -13.34
C SER A 394 -0.91 6.31 -12.86
N PRO A 395 -0.50 6.35 -11.57
CA PRO A 395 0.50 5.43 -11.05
C PRO A 395 0.03 3.99 -11.20
N HIS A 396 0.96 3.05 -11.35
CA HIS A 396 0.62 1.63 -11.43
C HIS A 396 0.40 1.00 -10.05
N ILE A 397 1.02 1.57 -9.01
CA ILE A 397 0.98 1.11 -7.63
C ILE A 397 0.99 2.34 -6.73
N LEU A 398 0.16 2.33 -5.68
CA LEU A 398 0.25 3.28 -4.56
C LEU A 398 0.92 2.60 -3.36
N ILE A 399 1.96 3.24 -2.83
CA ILE A 399 2.70 2.82 -1.65
C ILE A 399 2.39 3.80 -0.51
N PRO A 400 1.42 3.49 0.36
CA PRO A 400 1.15 4.30 1.54
C PRO A 400 2.21 4.06 2.61
N MET A 401 2.37 5.04 3.52
CA MET A 401 3.22 4.85 4.70
C MET A 401 2.57 3.99 5.77
N HIS A 402 1.27 3.74 5.68
CA HIS A 402 0.55 2.88 6.59
C HIS A 402 -0.28 1.84 5.84
N GLY A 403 -0.03 0.56 6.12
CA GLY A 403 -0.70 -0.56 5.49
C GLY A 403 -0.01 -1.08 4.22
N ARG A 404 -0.70 -1.97 3.51
CA ARG A 404 -0.18 -2.66 2.32
C ARG A 404 -0.13 -1.75 1.10
N VAL A 405 0.72 -2.12 0.15
CA VAL A 405 0.68 -1.57 -1.21
C VAL A 405 -0.71 -1.74 -1.82
N ASN A 406 -1.19 -0.73 -2.53
CA ASN A 406 -2.46 -0.77 -3.24
C ASN A 406 -2.24 -0.98 -4.74
N LEU A 407 -2.92 -2.00 -5.28
CA LEU A 407 -2.82 -2.43 -6.68
C LEU A 407 -3.95 -1.88 -7.57
N TRP A 408 -4.81 -1.01 -7.04
CA TRP A 408 -5.91 -0.37 -7.77
C TRP A 408 -5.91 1.13 -7.45
N PRO A 409 -4.84 1.84 -7.86
CA PRO A 409 -4.54 3.15 -7.32
C PRO A 409 -5.58 4.21 -7.69
N LYS A 410 -6.10 4.22 -8.92
CA LYS A 410 -7.18 5.14 -9.30
C LYS A 410 -8.45 4.84 -8.52
N HIS A 411 -8.79 3.56 -8.38
CA HIS A 411 -9.94 3.15 -7.56
C HIS A 411 -9.81 3.64 -6.11
N MET A 412 -8.64 3.47 -5.48
CA MET A 412 -8.39 3.94 -4.12
C MET A 412 -8.56 5.46 -4.00
N LEU A 413 -7.95 6.24 -4.91
CA LEU A 413 -8.04 7.70 -4.91
C LEU A 413 -9.50 8.17 -5.09
N CYS A 414 -10.24 7.59 -6.04
CA CYS A 414 -11.67 7.83 -6.22
C CYS A 414 -12.48 7.49 -4.95
N ALA A 415 -12.18 6.38 -4.27
CA ALA A 415 -12.86 6.01 -3.04
C ALA A 415 -12.67 7.07 -1.93
N TYR A 416 -11.46 7.65 -1.83
CA TYR A 416 -11.19 8.74 -0.90
C TYR A 416 -11.97 10.00 -1.25
N LEU A 417 -11.99 10.42 -2.52
CA LEU A 417 -12.79 11.57 -2.96
C LEU A 417 -14.28 11.36 -2.67
N LYS A 418 -14.82 10.17 -2.99
CA LYS A 418 -16.21 9.80 -2.72
C LYS A 418 -16.52 9.84 -1.23
N ASN A 419 -15.65 9.29 -0.38
CA ASN A 419 -15.83 9.32 1.07
C ASN A 419 -15.87 10.75 1.62
N ARG A 420 -14.97 11.64 1.14
CA ARG A 420 -14.95 13.05 1.53
C ARG A 420 -16.20 13.79 1.08
N ARG A 421 -16.64 13.64 -0.18
CA ARG A 421 -17.89 14.24 -0.67
C ARG A 421 -19.12 13.72 0.09
N SER A 422 -19.17 12.42 0.39
CA SER A 422 -20.25 11.85 1.21
C SER A 422 -20.30 12.49 2.59
N ARG A 423 -19.14 12.79 3.20
CA ARG A 423 -19.08 13.48 4.49
C ARG A 423 -19.61 14.91 4.38
N GLU A 424 -19.28 15.62 3.32
CA GLU A 424 -19.82 16.97 3.05
C GLU A 424 -21.34 16.94 2.90
N THR A 425 -21.87 15.95 2.18
CA THR A 425 -23.32 15.76 2.08
C THR A 425 -23.97 15.55 3.45
N SER A 426 -23.37 14.74 4.32
CA SER A 426 -23.87 14.55 5.70
C SER A 426 -23.83 15.84 6.52
N ILE A 427 -22.76 16.64 6.41
CA ILE A 427 -22.61 17.92 7.10
C ILE A 427 -23.64 18.94 6.61
N LEU A 428 -23.80 19.09 5.30
CA LEU A 428 -24.81 19.98 4.72
C LEU A 428 -26.22 19.61 5.20
N LYS A 429 -26.56 18.32 5.18
CA LYS A 429 -27.84 17.83 5.68
C LYS A 429 -28.04 18.13 7.17
N ALA A 430 -27.00 18.02 8.00
CA ALA A 430 -27.09 18.39 9.41
C ALA A 430 -27.39 19.89 9.58
N ILE A 431 -26.71 20.75 8.81
CA ILE A 431 -26.92 22.21 8.82
C ILE A 431 -28.33 22.58 8.34
N GLU A 432 -28.80 21.96 7.25
CA GLU A 432 -30.18 22.16 6.73
C GLU A 432 -31.25 21.78 7.75
N ASN A 433 -30.97 20.77 8.59
CA ASN A 433 -31.84 20.35 9.69
C ASN A 433 -31.68 21.18 10.97
N GLY A 434 -30.90 22.27 10.91
CA GLY A 434 -30.82 23.26 11.98
C GLY A 434 -29.54 23.24 12.82
N ALA A 435 -28.55 22.39 12.52
CA ALA A 435 -27.26 22.44 13.22
C ALA A 435 -26.54 23.78 12.97
N GLN A 436 -26.11 24.47 14.05
CA GLN A 436 -25.45 25.78 13.97
C GLN A 436 -24.03 25.78 14.53
N THR A 437 -23.72 24.86 15.44
CA THR A 437 -22.42 24.76 16.11
C THR A 437 -21.64 23.54 15.64
N LEU A 438 -20.33 23.53 15.94
CA LEU A 438 -19.49 22.36 15.71
C LEU A 438 -19.99 21.14 16.47
N PHE A 439 -20.46 21.34 17.71
CA PHE A 439 -21.06 20.28 18.52
C PHE A 439 -22.31 19.71 17.85
N ASP A 440 -23.24 20.54 17.39
CA ASP A 440 -24.46 20.09 16.71
C ASP A 440 -24.13 19.21 15.49
N ILE A 441 -23.17 19.65 14.67
CA ILE A 441 -22.78 18.93 13.46
C ILE A 441 -22.09 17.61 13.83
N VAL A 442 -21.15 17.61 14.79
CA VAL A 442 -20.47 16.38 15.22
C VAL A 442 -21.47 15.39 15.83
N ALA A 443 -22.34 15.86 16.74
CA ALA A 443 -23.34 15.02 17.39
C ALA A 443 -24.35 14.41 16.41
N ASN A 444 -24.65 15.12 15.32
CA ASN A 444 -25.51 14.60 14.25
C ASN A 444 -24.76 13.63 13.31
N VAL A 445 -23.62 14.06 12.77
CA VAL A 445 -22.88 13.35 11.72
C VAL A 445 -22.13 12.12 12.26
N TYR A 446 -21.77 12.13 13.54
CA TYR A 446 -21.04 11.06 14.23
C TYR A 446 -21.83 10.47 15.40
N SER A 447 -23.17 10.49 15.35
CA SER A 447 -24.05 10.00 16.42
C SER A 447 -23.76 8.54 16.83
N GLU A 448 -23.42 7.69 15.86
CA GLU A 448 -23.12 6.27 16.07
C GLU A 448 -21.64 6.00 16.41
N VAL A 449 -20.81 7.04 16.49
CA VAL A 449 -19.39 6.91 16.81
C VAL A 449 -19.19 7.21 18.28
N ASP A 450 -18.41 6.35 18.95
CA ASP A 450 -18.02 6.54 20.35
C ASP A 450 -17.47 7.97 20.58
N HIS A 451 -17.99 8.64 21.61
CA HIS A 451 -17.72 10.05 21.89
C HIS A 451 -16.24 10.35 22.12
N ARG A 452 -15.42 9.35 22.48
CA ARG A 452 -13.96 9.51 22.59
C ARG A 452 -13.31 9.91 21.27
N PHE A 453 -13.95 9.61 20.14
CA PHE A 453 -13.49 9.99 18.80
C PHE A 453 -14.12 11.30 18.29
N TRP A 454 -15.00 11.94 19.06
CA TRP A 454 -15.63 13.19 18.63
C TRP A 454 -14.64 14.36 18.55
N ILE A 455 -13.60 14.38 19.39
CA ILE A 455 -12.56 15.40 19.32
C ILE A 455 -11.77 15.32 17.98
N PRO A 456 -11.24 14.15 17.57
CA PRO A 456 -10.71 13.98 16.21
C PRO A 456 -11.74 14.29 15.11
N ALA A 457 -12.99 13.86 15.27
CA ALA A 457 -14.05 14.10 14.30
C ALA A 457 -14.34 15.60 14.09
N ALA A 458 -14.26 16.40 15.15
CA ALA A 458 -14.47 17.84 15.11
C ALA A 458 -13.46 18.55 14.20
N SER A 459 -12.19 18.14 14.23
CA SER A 459 -11.17 18.65 13.32
C SER A 459 -11.51 18.32 11.86
N ASN A 460 -12.00 17.09 11.61
CA ASN A 460 -12.45 16.69 10.28
C ASN A 460 -13.69 17.47 9.81
N VAL A 461 -14.66 17.73 10.69
CA VAL A 461 -15.83 18.58 10.37
C VAL A 461 -15.39 19.98 9.99
N ARG A 462 -14.47 20.59 10.74
CA ARG A 462 -13.96 21.92 10.45
C ARG A 462 -13.34 22.00 9.05
N LEU A 463 -12.50 21.04 8.67
CA LEU A 463 -11.91 20.98 7.33
C LEU A 463 -12.95 20.96 6.20
N HIS A 464 -14.05 20.22 6.40
CA HIS A 464 -15.14 20.15 5.43
C HIS A 464 -15.99 21.43 5.40
N VAL A 465 -16.28 22.04 6.56
CA VAL A 465 -17.02 23.31 6.62
C VAL A 465 -16.21 24.42 5.95
N ASP A 466 -14.91 24.50 6.21
CA ASP A 466 -14.00 25.46 5.57
C ASP A 466 -13.98 25.27 4.04
N HIS A 467 -13.97 24.02 3.56
CA HIS A 467 -14.04 23.70 2.14
C HIS A 467 -15.36 24.12 1.49
N LEU A 468 -16.49 23.80 2.14
CA LEU A 468 -17.82 24.18 1.67
C LEU A 468 -18.00 25.70 1.66
N ALA A 469 -17.43 26.40 2.63
CA ALA A 469 -17.40 27.86 2.67
C ALA A 469 -16.65 28.44 1.48
N GLN A 470 -15.45 27.93 1.18
CA GLN A 470 -14.64 28.38 0.03
C GLN A 470 -15.33 28.14 -1.32
N GLN A 471 -16.25 27.17 -1.38
CA GLN A 471 -17.03 26.87 -2.58
C GLN A 471 -18.38 27.59 -2.63
N ASP A 472 -18.69 28.47 -1.67
CA ASP A 472 -20.00 29.12 -1.51
C ASP A 472 -21.18 28.12 -1.44
N LYS A 473 -20.94 26.94 -0.87
CA LYS A 473 -21.93 25.84 -0.76
C LYS A 473 -22.65 25.76 0.58
N LEU A 474 -22.26 26.56 1.57
CA LEU A 474 -22.95 26.59 2.86
C LEU A 474 -24.36 27.19 2.71
N PRO A 475 -25.38 26.67 3.43
CA PRO A 475 -26.73 27.24 3.40
C PRO A 475 -26.75 28.72 3.83
N LYS A 476 -27.57 29.55 3.17
CA LYS A 476 -27.62 31.02 3.35
C LYS A 476 -27.89 31.52 4.78
N GLY A 477 -28.40 30.66 5.67
CA GLY A 477 -28.67 30.98 7.08
C GLY A 477 -27.62 30.48 8.07
N PHE A 478 -26.58 29.78 7.61
CA PHE A 478 -25.54 29.25 8.48
C PHE A 478 -24.49 30.32 8.79
N SER A 479 -24.28 30.61 10.07
CA SER A 479 -23.31 31.60 10.54
C SER A 479 -21.95 30.95 10.79
N LEU A 480 -20.97 31.25 9.92
CA LEU A 480 -19.58 30.83 10.15
C LEU A 480 -19.00 31.39 11.44
N ASP A 481 -19.40 32.59 11.85
CA ASP A 481 -18.95 33.19 13.10
C ASP A 481 -19.46 32.40 14.31
N THR A 482 -20.71 31.94 14.28
CA THR A 482 -21.29 31.09 15.33
C THR A 482 -20.57 29.74 15.40
N PHE A 483 -20.36 29.11 14.24
CA PHE A 483 -19.61 27.86 14.15
C PHE A 483 -18.17 28.02 14.69
N ASN A 484 -17.45 29.05 14.27
CA ASN A 484 -16.07 29.30 14.70
C ASN A 484 -15.99 29.65 16.19
N CYS A 485 -16.94 30.42 16.74
CA CYS A 485 -17.00 30.71 18.18
C CYS A 485 -17.23 29.43 19.02
N SER A 486 -17.88 28.40 18.46
CA SER A 486 -18.15 27.13 19.16
C SER A 486 -16.94 26.17 19.24
N LEU A 487 -15.82 26.50 18.58
CA LEU A 487 -14.59 25.68 18.64
C LEU A 487 -13.98 25.60 20.04
N VAL A 488 -13.98 26.70 20.78
CA VAL A 488 -13.39 26.81 22.12
C VAL A 488 -14.18 26.02 23.18
N PRO A 489 -15.52 26.13 23.27
CA PRO A 489 -16.30 25.38 24.25
C PRO A 489 -16.50 23.89 23.90
N PHE A 490 -16.13 23.45 22.69
CA PHE A 490 -16.45 22.11 22.20
C PHE A 490 -16.07 20.98 23.17
N THR A 491 -14.86 21.01 23.74
CA THR A 491 -14.40 19.98 24.68
C THR A 491 -15.22 19.94 25.96
N ASP A 492 -15.66 21.11 26.44
CA ASP A 492 -16.50 21.23 27.63
C ASP A 492 -17.92 20.70 27.36
N GLU A 493 -18.44 20.91 26.15
CA GLU A 493 -19.75 20.40 25.72
C GLU A 493 -19.75 18.87 25.58
N VAL A 494 -18.70 18.30 24.97
CA VAL A 494 -18.52 16.84 24.91
C VAL A 494 -18.46 16.23 26.31
N GLY A 495 -17.77 16.89 27.26
CA GLY A 495 -17.69 16.43 28.65
C GLY A 495 -19.02 16.49 29.41
N LYS A 496 -19.96 17.35 29.01
CA LYS A 496 -21.28 17.52 29.64
C LYS A 496 -22.38 16.69 28.97
N PHE A 497 -22.11 16.13 27.79
CA PHE A 497 -23.10 15.41 27.01
C PHE A 497 -23.36 14.01 27.59
N GLU A 498 -24.44 13.87 28.36
CA GLU A 498 -25.01 12.57 28.71
C GLU A 498 -26.02 12.16 27.65
N PRO A 499 -25.78 11.05 26.91
CA PRO A 499 -26.77 10.58 25.96
C PRO A 499 -28.05 10.25 26.73
N HIS A 500 -29.22 10.63 26.20
CA HIS A 500 -30.47 10.06 26.67
C HIS A 500 -30.36 8.54 26.54
N ARG A 501 -30.26 7.83 27.68
CA ARG A 501 -30.51 6.39 27.74
C ARG A 501 -31.98 6.15 27.41
N GLY A 502 -32.30 6.20 26.12
CA GLY A 502 -33.52 5.60 25.59
C GLY A 502 -33.45 4.12 25.93
N LYS A 503 -34.33 3.67 26.84
CA LYS A 503 -34.60 2.26 27.07
C LYS A 503 -34.95 1.62 25.72
N LEU A 504 -34.04 0.85 25.16
CA LEU A 504 -34.40 -0.26 24.29
C LEU A 504 -34.46 -1.50 25.18
N THR A 505 -35.64 -1.72 25.77
CA THR A 505 -36.13 -3.07 26.04
C THR A 505 -36.30 -3.75 24.69
N LEU A 506 -35.46 -4.76 24.44
CA LEU A 506 -35.85 -6.11 24.00
C LEU A 506 -34.76 -7.08 24.41
#